data_AF-A0A142CXW5-F1
#
_entry.id   AF-A0A142CXW5-F1
#
_cell.length_a   1.000
_cell.length_b   1.000
_cell.length_c   1.000
_cell.angle_alpha   90.00
_cell.angle_beta   90.00
_cell.angle_gamma   90.00
#
_symmetry.space_group_name_H-M   'P 1'
#
loop_
_entity.id
_entity.type
_entity.pdbx_description
1 polymer ?
#
loop_
_entity_poly.entity_id
_entity_poly.type
_entity_poly.pdbx_seq_one_letter_code
_entity_poly.pdbx_strand_id
1 'polypeptide(L)'
;MVKAVVHSVEKANPTLKSLLELQLKTTTGQGFELAYNDPKRFKEAVSKLFGEYSARLLEILIISYFREKAGLKEDVNSLEELIEYIKRVYR
;
A
#
# COMPACT_ATOMS: atom_id res chain seq x y z
N MET A 1 -9.37 -2.37 -4.17
CA MET A 1 -7.99 -1.96 -3.79
C MET A 1 -7.54 -2.52 -2.44
N VAL A 2 -8.28 -2.34 -1.33
CA VAL A 2 -7.85 -2.84 -0.01
C VAL A 2 -7.45 -4.33 -0.04
N LYS A 3 -8.22 -5.17 -0.74
CA LYS A 3 -7.86 -6.59 -0.97
C LYS A 3 -6.52 -6.79 -1.69
N ALA A 4 -6.17 -5.93 -2.65
CA ALA A 4 -4.91 -6.00 -3.39
C ALA A 4 -3.72 -5.51 -2.55
N VAL A 5 -3.90 -4.48 -1.72
CA VAL A 5 -2.90 -4.05 -0.72
C VAL A 5 -2.67 -5.17 0.29
N VAL A 6 -3.74 -5.69 0.88
CA VAL A 6 -3.69 -6.83 1.83
C VAL A 6 -2.98 -8.03 1.22
N HIS A 7 -3.33 -8.40 -0.01
CA HIS A 7 -2.74 -9.55 -0.69
C HIS A 7 -1.26 -9.32 -1.07
N SER A 8 -0.88 -8.09 -1.43
CA SER A 8 0.52 -7.74 -1.69
C SER A 8 1.36 -7.84 -0.41
N VAL A 9 0.83 -7.36 0.71
CA VAL A 9 1.47 -7.44 2.02
C VAL A 9 1.56 -8.89 2.50
N GLU A 10 0.51 -9.70 2.32
CA GLU A 10 0.54 -11.15 2.64
C GLU A 10 1.57 -11.91 1.82
N LYS A 11 1.65 -11.64 0.52
CA LYS A 11 2.60 -12.29 -0.37
C LYS A 11 4.04 -11.88 -0.06
N ALA A 12 4.26 -10.64 0.37
CA ALA A 12 5.57 -10.17 0.82
C ALA A 12 6.00 -10.87 2.12
N ASN A 13 5.11 -10.91 3.12
CA ASN A 13 5.28 -11.67 4.35
C ASN A 13 3.96 -11.72 5.15
N PRO A 14 3.37 -12.89 5.43
CA PRO A 14 2.12 -13.01 6.18
C PRO A 14 2.18 -12.39 7.58
N THR A 15 3.34 -12.44 8.23
CA THR A 15 3.58 -11.84 9.55
C THR A 15 3.61 -10.32 9.48
N LEU A 16 4.07 -9.74 8.36
CA LEU A 16 4.04 -8.28 8.16
C LEU A 16 2.61 -7.75 8.07
N LYS A 17 1.66 -8.52 7.53
CA LYS A 17 0.25 -8.10 7.46
C LYS A 17 -0.30 -7.78 8.83
N SER A 18 -0.24 -8.73 9.76
CA SER A 18 -0.84 -8.58 11.09
C SER A 18 -0.16 -7.47 11.90
N LEU A 19 1.16 -7.36 11.80
CA LEU A 19 1.93 -6.31 12.47
C LEU A 19 1.60 -4.92 11.93
N LEU A 20 1.56 -4.77 10.59
CA LEU A 20 1.28 -3.49 9.95
C LEU A 20 -0.17 -3.05 10.20
N GLU A 21 -1.14 -3.96 10.13
CA GLU A 21 -2.55 -3.66 10.44
C GLU A 21 -2.74 -3.19 11.88
N LEU A 22 -2.07 -3.84 12.85
CA LEU A 22 -2.12 -3.44 14.26
C LEU A 22 -1.51 -2.04 14.44
N GLN A 23 -0.36 -1.77 13.83
CA GLN A 23 0.29 -0.48 13.93
C GLN A 23 -0.53 0.64 13.29
N LEU A 24 -1.08 0.41 12.09
CA LEU A 24 -1.93 1.39 11.40
C LEU A 24 -3.13 1.75 12.26
N LYS A 25 -3.82 0.76 12.82
CA LYS A 25 -4.96 1.00 13.72
C LYS A 25 -4.56 1.79 14.96
N THR A 26 -3.42 1.45 15.56
CA THR A 26 -2.93 2.09 16.79
C THR A 26 -2.51 3.54 16.55
N THR A 27 -1.89 3.83 15.40
CA THR A 27 -1.29 5.16 15.12
C THR A 27 -2.19 6.09 14.31
N THR A 28 -3.13 5.54 13.55
CA THR A 28 -3.96 6.33 12.61
C THR A 28 -5.46 6.15 12.83
N GLY A 29 -5.88 5.14 13.61
CA GLY A 29 -7.29 4.76 13.76
C GLY A 29 -7.86 3.98 12.58
N GLN A 30 -7.05 3.70 11.55
CA GLN A 30 -7.46 3.03 10.31
C GLN A 30 -6.54 1.84 10.01
N GLY A 31 -7.04 0.81 9.33
CA GLY A 31 -6.26 -0.32 8.82
C GLY A 31 -5.69 -0.07 7.42
N PHE A 32 -5.53 -1.14 6.63
CA PHE A 32 -5.07 -1.06 5.23
C PHE A 32 -5.90 -0.16 4.32
N GLU A 33 -7.15 0.17 4.67
CA GLU A 33 -7.95 1.16 3.95
C GLU A 33 -7.29 2.54 3.90
N LEU A 34 -6.39 2.85 4.85
CA LEU A 34 -5.59 4.07 4.83
C LEU A 34 -4.79 4.20 3.54
N ALA A 35 -4.26 3.11 2.99
CA ALA A 35 -3.51 3.14 1.73
C ALA A 35 -4.34 3.68 0.55
N TYR A 36 -5.67 3.52 0.57
CA TYR A 36 -6.56 4.08 -0.45
C TYR A 36 -7.05 5.49 -0.13
N ASN A 37 -7.36 5.73 1.15
CA ASN A 37 -7.95 6.97 1.61
C ASN A 37 -6.91 8.10 1.64
N ASP A 38 -5.72 7.80 2.16
CA ASP A 38 -4.60 8.71 2.33
C ASP A 38 -3.26 7.95 2.15
N PRO A 39 -2.83 7.70 0.89
CA PRO A 39 -1.61 6.96 0.59
C PRO A 39 -0.35 7.58 1.19
N LYS A 40 -0.32 8.91 1.33
CA LYS A 40 0.81 9.62 1.90
C LYS A 40 0.94 9.30 3.39
N ARG A 41 -0.16 9.41 4.14
CA ARG A 41 -0.20 9.07 5.56
C ARG A 41 0.07 7.57 5.81
N PHE A 42 -0.37 6.70 4.91
CA PHE A 42 0.01 5.29 4.95
C PHE A 42 1.52 5.10 4.83
N LYS A 43 2.18 5.72 3.85
CA LYS A 43 3.65 5.65 3.68
C LYS A 43 4.39 6.18 4.90
N GLU A 44 3.92 7.29 5.47
CA GLU A 44 4.49 7.86 6.70
C GLU A 44 4.37 6.88 7.88
N ALA A 45 3.22 6.23 8.05
CA ALA A 45 3.00 5.25 9.11
C ALA A 45 3.89 4.00 8.94
N VAL A 46 4.04 3.50 7.72
CA VAL A 46 4.94 2.38 7.38
C VAL A 46 6.41 2.78 7.63
N SER A 47 6.80 3.98 7.21
CA SER A 47 8.16 4.51 7.41
C SER A 47 8.51 4.64 8.90
N LYS A 48 7.56 5.10 9.73
CA LYS A 48 7.75 5.16 11.19
C LYS A 48 7.94 3.78 11.82
N LEU A 49 7.38 2.72 11.24
CA LEU A 49 7.48 1.36 11.78
C LEU A 49 8.74 0.63 11.32
N PHE A 50 9.07 0.74 10.03
CA PHE A 50 10.10 -0.10 9.39
C PHE A 50 11.28 0.70 8.79
N GLY A 51 11.24 2.02 8.86
CA GLY A 51 12.19 2.93 8.20
C GLY A 51 11.82 3.27 6.75
N GLU A 52 12.38 4.36 6.23
CA GLU A 52 12.08 4.89 4.89
C GLU A 52 12.41 3.89 3.77
N TYR A 53 13.55 3.21 3.87
CA TYR A 53 13.95 2.20 2.88
C TYR A 53 12.94 1.06 2.77
N SER A 54 12.49 0.52 3.91
CA SER A 54 11.50 -0.54 3.96
C SER A 54 10.14 -0.07 3.46
N ALA A 55 9.74 1.16 3.77
CA ALA A 55 8.52 1.76 3.24
C ALA A 55 8.55 1.89 1.72
N ARG A 56 9.69 2.32 1.15
CA ARG A 56 9.88 2.41 -0.30
C ARG A 56 9.85 1.03 -0.96
N LEU A 57 10.44 0.01 -0.34
CA LEU A 57 10.36 -1.38 -0.84
C LEU A 57 8.91 -1.88 -0.84
N LEU A 58 8.15 -1.63 0.22
CA LEU A 58 6.74 -2.01 0.27
C LEU A 58 5.92 -1.31 -0.82
N GLU A 59 6.15 -0.02 -1.04
CA GLU A 59 5.51 0.75 -2.12
C GLU A 59 5.79 0.14 -3.49
N ILE A 60 7.05 -0.21 -3.80
CA ILE A 60 7.44 -0.87 -5.05
C ILE A 60 6.72 -2.22 -5.20
N LEU A 61 6.63 -3.01 -4.13
CA LEU A 61 5.94 -4.31 -4.15
C LEU A 61 4.45 -4.16 -4.45
N ILE A 62 3.79 -3.17 -3.86
CA ILE A 62 2.37 -2.88 -4.12
C ILE A 62 2.19 -2.48 -5.60
N ILE A 63 3.01 -1.56 -6.11
CA ILE A 63 2.94 -1.12 -7.51
C ILE A 63 3.16 -2.30 -8.47
N SER A 64 4.19 -3.11 -8.23
CA SER A 64 4.51 -4.28 -9.05
C SER A 64 3.35 -5.28 -9.09
N TYR A 65 2.74 -5.57 -7.93
CA TYR A 65 1.58 -6.45 -7.86
C TYR A 65 0.42 -5.94 -8.74
N PHE A 66 0.11 -4.65 -8.67
CA PHE A 66 -0.93 -4.05 -9.49
C PHE A 66 -0.58 -4.07 -10.98
N ARG A 67 0.69 -3.85 -11.35
CA ARG A 67 1.16 -3.98 -12.73
C ARG A 67 0.92 -5.39 -13.29
N GLU A 68 1.31 -6.41 -12.53
CA GLU A 68 1.16 -7.81 -12.95
C GLU A 68 -0.30 -8.31 -12.97
N LYS A 69 -1.11 -7.89 -12.00
CA LYS A 69 -2.44 -8.49 -11.76
C LYS A 69 -3.61 -7.65 -12.25
N ALA A 70 -3.48 -6.32 -12.24
CA ALA A 70 -4.56 -5.42 -12.64
C ALA A 70 -4.37 -4.84 -14.06
N GLY A 71 -3.29 -5.23 -14.76
CA GLY A 71 -3.02 -4.77 -16.12
C GLY A 71 -2.74 -3.27 -16.18
N LEU A 72 -1.93 -2.77 -15.24
CA LEU A 72 -1.60 -1.35 -15.17
C LEU A 72 -0.83 -0.94 -16.43
N LYS A 73 -1.45 -0.11 -17.27
CA LYS A 73 -0.89 0.34 -18.56
C LYS A 73 -0.13 1.66 -18.48
N GLU A 74 -0.27 2.38 -17.37
CA GLU A 74 0.39 3.67 -17.12
C GLU A 74 1.65 3.43 -16.29
N ASP A 75 2.68 4.26 -16.50
CA ASP A 75 3.89 4.18 -15.70
C ASP A 75 3.65 4.94 -14.39
N VAL A 76 3.66 4.21 -13.28
CA VAL A 76 3.29 4.68 -11.95
C VAL A 76 4.47 4.46 -11.02
N ASN A 77 4.96 5.52 -10.38
CA ASN A 77 6.21 5.55 -9.62
C ASN A 77 6.02 5.76 -8.10
N SER A 78 4.78 6.04 -7.71
CA SER A 78 4.39 6.26 -6.32
C SER A 78 3.06 5.60 -5.98
N LEU A 79 2.85 5.32 -4.70
CA LEU A 79 1.57 4.81 -4.22
C LEU A 79 0.46 5.82 -4.50
N GLU A 80 0.74 7.11 -4.33
CA GLU A 80 -0.17 8.21 -4.61
C GLU A 80 -0.69 8.18 -6.07
N GLU A 81 0.23 8.10 -7.04
CA GLU A 81 -0.11 7.95 -8.47
C GLU A 81 -0.94 6.67 -8.72
N LEU A 82 -0.58 5.56 -8.06
CA LEU A 82 -1.31 4.30 -8.16
C LEU A 82 -2.76 4.47 -7.68
N ILE A 83 -2.96 5.14 -6.54
CA ILE A 83 -4.28 5.39 -5.99
C ILE A 83 -5.10 6.26 -6.94
N GLU A 84 -4.50 7.33 -7.47
CA GLU A 84 -5.16 8.21 -8.41
C GLU A 84 -5.60 7.47 -9.67
N TYR A 85 -4.71 6.67 -10.27
CA TYR A 85 -5.05 5.84 -11.42
C TYR A 85 -6.25 4.94 -11.12
N ILE A 86 -6.24 4.25 -9.98
CA ILE A 86 -7.33 3.35 -9.59
C ILE A 86 -8.65 4.11 -9.40
N LYS A 87 -8.62 5.28 -8.76
CA LYS A 87 -9.79 6.15 -8.60
C LYS A 87 -10.35 6.65 -9.94
N ARG A 88 -9.51 6.84 -10.95
CA ARG A 88 -9.93 7.24 -12.31
C ARG A 88 -10.58 6.07 -13.06
N VAL A 89 -10.00 4.88 -12.98
CA VAL A 89 -10.41 3.71 -13.78
C VAL A 89 -11.63 2.99 -13.20
N TYR A 90 -11.71 2.86 -11.88
CA TYR A 90 -12.71 2.01 -11.20
C TYR A 90 -13.78 2.82 -10.46
N ARG A 91 -14.21 3.93 -11.06
CA ARG A 91 -15.16 4.91 -10.48
C ARG A 91 -16.44 4.27 -9.92
#